data_AF-A0A7M2A4F1-F1
#
_entry.id   AF-A0A7M2A4F1-F1
#
_cell.length_a   1.000
_cell.length_b   1.000
_cell.length_c   1.000
_cell.angle_alpha   90.00
_cell.angle_beta   90.00
_cell.angle_gamma   90.00
#
_symmetry.space_group_name_H-M   'P 1'
#
loop_
_entity.id
_entity.type
_entity.pdbx_description
1 polymer ?
#
loop_
_entity_poly.entity_id
_entity_poly.type
_entity_poly.pdbx_seq_one_letter_code
_entity_poly.pdbx_strand_id
1 'polypeptide(L)'
;MVDVQGNGLVFLLCVPRSGSSLSTVMLQNHSRIFATQEMWFLMNLVDLQKADSRPYGGSAIIRQFYSAMVSDEGFEKACRSFALEIYNGFLEGSGADFIVDKSPRYYYMLEWLDRLFPQSKRIHLQRNPLAIAASYKKVNRHTGEGFELIHSLQSPNLNMKAVDLTLGLLRLNDYFAEKHEHAYEMQYEQLVSSPQEEMEKLCGFLGIGYEQGIEQYGQFLDSAKSNMFYSMGVGDPFLSSHQEAHKGSVNNWKNILNSQEVEMYCRIVGADLFHRLGYSEQLEEAEQWTGVRYEASPDQDVIHRLTRQLSEATGCHWQEGYRIKPIDVIGNEHPGNRNDRTTIEPEVPDPTLAALATIRQLEAALRAADNRLERGYNERERLKVQLASAHSKIQRIKSWIPFGHQISAWASQRKILRGGKS
;
A
#
# COMPACT_ATOMS: atom_id res chain seq x y z
N MET A 1 -2.98 13.55 -19.57
CA MET A 1 -4.31 13.50 -18.92
C MET A 1 -4.85 12.09 -19.05
N VAL A 2 -5.54 11.61 -18.00
CA VAL A 2 -6.21 10.30 -18.02
C VAL A 2 -7.50 10.38 -18.81
N ASP A 3 -7.69 9.46 -19.76
CA ASP A 3 -8.91 9.36 -20.56
C ASP A 3 -9.90 8.32 -20.01
N VAL A 4 -11.08 8.24 -20.63
CA VAL A 4 -12.15 7.31 -20.22
C VAL A 4 -11.77 5.82 -20.31
N GLN A 5 -10.72 5.49 -21.05
CA GLN A 5 -10.21 4.11 -21.12
C GLN A 5 -9.13 3.85 -20.06
N GLY A 6 -8.57 4.90 -19.45
CA GLY A 6 -7.52 4.81 -18.45
C GLY A 6 -6.10 4.97 -19.01
N ASN A 7 -5.94 5.47 -20.23
CA ASN A 7 -4.61 5.82 -20.72
C ASN A 7 -3.97 6.88 -19.81
N GLY A 8 -2.70 6.73 -19.45
CA GLY A 8 -2.03 7.60 -18.49
C GLY A 8 -2.32 7.26 -17.01
N LEU A 9 -3.12 6.23 -16.72
CA LEU A 9 -3.32 5.71 -15.36
C LEU A 9 -2.53 4.42 -15.18
N VAL A 10 -1.84 4.33 -14.05
CA VAL A 10 -1.05 3.15 -13.64
C VAL A 10 -1.52 2.70 -12.26
N PHE A 11 -1.95 1.46 -12.14
CA PHE A 11 -2.26 0.85 -10.85
C PHE A 11 -1.08 0.03 -10.36
N LEU A 12 -0.56 0.35 -9.17
CA LEU A 12 0.40 -0.51 -8.48
C LEU A 12 -0.36 -1.47 -7.56
N LEU A 13 -0.42 -2.73 -7.97
CA LEU A 13 -1.21 -3.79 -7.35
C LEU A 13 -0.33 -4.72 -6.52
N CYS A 14 -0.64 -4.83 -5.24
CA CYS A 14 0.04 -5.71 -4.29
C CYS A 14 -0.82 -5.92 -3.04
N VAL A 15 -0.43 -6.90 -2.22
CA VAL A 15 -0.85 -6.94 -0.81
C VAL A 15 -0.03 -5.94 0.01
N PRO A 16 -0.54 -5.46 1.17
CA PRO A 16 0.26 -4.58 2.02
C PRO A 16 1.57 -5.26 2.44
N ARG A 17 2.58 -4.44 2.75
CA ARG A 17 3.94 -4.87 3.14
C ARG A 17 4.80 -5.49 2.03
N SER A 18 4.39 -5.35 0.77
CA SER A 18 5.18 -5.79 -0.40
C SER A 18 6.24 -4.79 -0.88
N GLY A 19 6.43 -3.65 -0.20
CA GLY A 19 7.38 -2.60 -0.63
C GLY A 19 6.78 -1.55 -1.57
N SER A 20 5.45 -1.44 -1.61
CA SER A 20 4.74 -0.54 -2.50
C SER A 20 5.03 0.94 -2.23
N SER A 21 5.19 1.35 -0.97
CA SER A 21 5.59 2.72 -0.62
C SER A 21 6.99 3.08 -1.16
N LEU A 22 7.94 2.15 -1.13
CA LEU A 22 9.28 2.35 -1.71
C LEU A 22 9.19 2.52 -3.24
N SER A 23 8.46 1.62 -3.89
CA SER A 23 8.28 1.66 -5.36
C SER A 23 7.63 2.98 -5.80
N THR A 24 6.61 3.41 -5.05
CA THR A 24 5.85 4.62 -5.38
C THR A 24 6.68 5.89 -5.18
N VAL A 25 7.53 5.96 -4.15
CA VAL A 25 8.39 7.15 -3.95
C VAL A 25 9.50 7.24 -5.01
N MET A 26 10.02 6.11 -5.48
CA MET A 26 10.99 6.12 -6.59
C MET A 26 10.33 6.60 -7.89
N LEU A 27 9.14 6.05 -8.21
CA LEU A 27 8.34 6.51 -9.36
C LEU A 27 7.97 7.99 -9.28
N GLN A 28 7.66 8.48 -8.07
CA GLN A 28 7.32 9.88 -7.84
C GLN A 28 8.47 10.84 -8.21
N ASN A 29 9.72 10.41 -8.16
CA ASN A 29 10.85 11.29 -8.49
C ASN A 29 10.96 11.59 -9.99
N HIS A 30 10.35 10.77 -10.83
CA HIS A 30 10.37 10.97 -12.27
C HIS A 30 9.50 12.17 -12.67
N SER A 31 9.99 13.08 -13.51
CA SER A 31 9.27 14.30 -13.90
C SER A 31 7.91 14.02 -14.57
N ARG A 32 7.88 13.01 -15.45
CA ARG A 32 6.69 12.54 -16.19
C ARG A 32 5.69 11.69 -15.41
N ILE A 33 5.90 11.42 -14.12
CA ILE A 33 5.01 10.58 -13.30
C ILE A 33 4.51 11.35 -12.10
N PHE A 34 3.21 11.35 -11.85
CA PHE A 34 2.63 11.82 -10.61
C PHE A 34 2.21 10.62 -9.75
N ALA A 35 2.74 10.49 -8.56
CA ALA A 35 2.36 9.47 -7.61
C ALA A 35 2.19 10.10 -6.23
N THR A 36 1.27 9.56 -5.43
CA THR A 36 1.07 10.05 -4.06
C THR A 36 1.10 8.90 -3.08
N GLN A 37 0.84 9.20 -1.81
CA GLN A 37 0.51 8.18 -0.84
C GLN A 37 -0.79 7.45 -1.22
N GLU A 38 -1.25 6.56 -0.34
CA GLU A 38 -2.38 5.69 -0.67
C GLU A 38 -3.67 6.48 -0.85
N MET A 39 -4.29 6.36 -2.03
CA MET A 39 -5.45 7.18 -2.37
C MET A 39 -6.76 6.59 -1.83
N TRP A 40 -6.92 5.25 -1.88
CA TRP A 40 -8.08 4.45 -1.42
C TRP A 40 -9.47 4.87 -1.92
N PHE A 41 -9.62 6.00 -2.62
CA PHE A 41 -10.92 6.59 -2.92
C PHE A 41 -11.77 5.73 -3.87
N LEU A 42 -11.15 4.96 -4.77
CA LEU A 42 -11.87 4.00 -5.61
C LEU A 42 -12.61 2.94 -4.79
N MET A 43 -12.07 2.50 -3.64
CA MET A 43 -12.78 1.57 -2.77
C MET A 43 -14.02 2.20 -2.14
N ASN A 44 -13.97 3.49 -1.80
CA ASN A 44 -15.15 4.21 -1.31
C ASN A 44 -16.24 4.31 -2.39
N LEU A 45 -15.87 4.40 -3.67
CA LEU A 45 -16.83 4.37 -4.76
C LEU A 45 -17.49 2.99 -4.88
N VAL A 46 -16.73 1.89 -4.75
CA VAL A 46 -17.31 0.53 -4.71
C VAL A 46 -18.30 0.37 -3.55
N ASP A 47 -17.98 0.92 -2.39
CA ASP A 47 -18.82 0.77 -1.20
C ASP A 47 -20.03 1.73 -1.18
N LEU A 48 -20.08 2.70 -2.10
CA LEU A 48 -21.15 3.71 -2.16
C LEU A 48 -22.56 3.09 -2.32
N GLN A 49 -22.68 1.99 -3.06
CA GLN A 49 -23.93 1.25 -3.25
C GLN A 49 -24.33 0.43 -2.01
N LYS A 50 -23.39 0.06 -1.13
CA LYS A 50 -23.64 -0.83 0.01
C LYS A 50 -24.33 -0.13 1.18
N ALA A 51 -24.24 1.21 1.23
CA ALA A 51 -24.90 2.09 2.18
C ALA A 51 -24.68 1.71 3.65
N ASP A 52 -23.56 2.19 4.24
CA ASP A 52 -23.30 2.03 5.67
C ASP A 52 -24.44 2.52 6.57
N SER A 53 -24.55 1.95 7.76
CA SER A 53 -25.43 2.45 8.82
C SER A 53 -25.01 3.87 9.22
N ARG A 54 -25.83 4.87 8.89
CA ARG A 54 -25.53 6.28 9.22
C ARG A 54 -26.35 6.76 10.43
N PRO A 55 -25.77 7.56 11.35
CA PRO A 55 -26.45 8.02 12.57
C PRO A 55 -27.72 8.85 12.31
N TYR A 56 -27.77 9.56 11.19
CA TYR A 56 -28.91 10.41 10.82
C TYR A 56 -30.00 9.68 10.00
N GLY A 57 -29.86 8.35 9.82
CA GLY A 57 -30.81 7.51 9.09
C GLY A 57 -30.65 7.50 7.57
N GLY A 58 -31.40 6.62 6.89
CA GLY A 58 -31.55 6.63 5.42
C GLY A 58 -30.79 5.54 4.65
N SER A 59 -30.04 4.65 5.29
CA SER A 59 -29.28 3.58 4.59
C SER A 59 -30.18 2.69 3.72
N ALA A 60 -31.40 2.38 4.18
CA ALA A 60 -32.38 1.63 3.39
C ALA A 60 -32.86 2.38 2.13
N ILE A 61 -33.04 3.70 2.22
CA ILE A 61 -33.46 4.56 1.09
C ILE A 61 -32.33 4.63 0.06
N ILE A 62 -31.08 4.81 0.50
CA ILE A 62 -29.91 4.85 -0.38
C ILE A 62 -29.75 3.52 -1.13
N ARG A 63 -29.86 2.39 -0.40
CA ARG A 63 -29.79 1.06 -1.01
C ARG A 63 -30.90 0.87 -2.04
N GLN A 64 -32.13 1.24 -1.70
CA GLN A 64 -33.27 1.17 -2.63
C GLN A 64 -33.04 2.03 -3.87
N PHE A 65 -32.56 3.28 -3.70
CA PHE A 65 -32.26 4.17 -4.81
C PHE A 65 -31.23 3.56 -5.77
N TYR A 66 -30.09 3.08 -5.27
CA TYR A 66 -29.10 2.43 -6.13
C TYR A 66 -29.65 1.17 -6.79
N SER A 67 -30.36 0.31 -6.05
CA SER A 67 -30.88 -0.95 -6.60
C SER A 67 -32.02 -0.78 -7.61
N ALA A 68 -32.82 0.29 -7.50
CA ALA A 68 -34.04 0.45 -8.27
C ALA A 68 -33.98 1.55 -9.34
N MET A 69 -33.11 2.55 -9.17
CA MET A 69 -33.08 3.74 -10.03
C MET A 69 -31.77 3.91 -10.79
N VAL A 70 -30.68 3.28 -10.36
CA VAL A 70 -29.35 3.43 -10.97
C VAL A 70 -28.94 2.11 -11.60
N SER A 71 -28.72 2.10 -12.92
CA SER A 71 -28.15 0.93 -13.59
C SER A 71 -26.67 0.77 -13.24
N ASP A 72 -26.17 -0.46 -13.27
CA ASP A 72 -24.74 -0.74 -13.03
C ASP A 72 -23.83 0.04 -13.98
N GLU A 73 -24.18 0.10 -15.27
CA GLU A 73 -23.44 0.89 -16.27
C GLU A 73 -23.46 2.40 -15.95
N GLY A 74 -24.62 2.93 -15.55
CA GLY A 74 -24.76 4.33 -15.18
C GLY A 74 -23.95 4.69 -13.94
N PHE A 75 -23.92 3.77 -12.96
CA PHE A 75 -23.10 3.88 -11.77
C PHE A 75 -21.60 3.85 -12.10
N GLU A 76 -21.15 2.86 -12.88
CA GLU A 76 -19.75 2.76 -13.31
C GLU A 76 -19.30 3.99 -14.10
N LYS A 77 -20.16 4.52 -14.99
CA LYS A 77 -19.89 5.77 -15.71
C LYS A 77 -19.75 6.95 -14.75
N ALA A 78 -20.60 7.08 -13.75
CA ALA A 78 -20.51 8.15 -12.75
C ALA A 78 -19.23 8.02 -11.91
N CYS A 79 -18.88 6.82 -11.46
CA CYS A 79 -17.65 6.54 -10.74
C CYS A 79 -16.41 6.84 -11.59
N ARG A 80 -16.42 6.47 -12.87
CA ARG A 80 -15.35 6.80 -13.82
C ARG A 80 -15.18 8.30 -13.94
N SER A 81 -16.26 9.06 -14.15
CA SER A 81 -16.18 10.52 -14.23
C SER A 81 -15.61 11.15 -12.96
N PHE A 82 -16.04 10.68 -11.77
CA PHE A 82 -15.50 11.15 -10.49
C PHE A 82 -14.00 10.86 -10.36
N ALA A 83 -13.57 9.65 -10.70
CA ALA A 83 -12.18 9.26 -10.64
C ALA A 83 -11.31 10.03 -11.63
N LEU A 84 -11.80 10.24 -12.86
CA LEU A 84 -11.12 11.05 -13.86
C LEU A 84 -10.92 12.48 -13.39
N GLU A 85 -11.92 13.10 -12.76
CA GLU A 85 -11.79 14.47 -12.25
C GLU A 85 -10.68 14.55 -11.19
N ILE A 86 -10.61 13.59 -10.26
CA ILE A 86 -9.55 13.53 -9.26
C ILE A 86 -8.18 13.32 -9.89
N TYR A 87 -8.04 12.31 -10.76
CA TYR A 87 -6.76 11.99 -11.39
C TYR A 87 -6.25 13.12 -12.27
N ASN A 88 -7.13 13.71 -13.08
CA ASN A 88 -6.79 14.82 -13.95
C ASN A 88 -6.51 16.11 -13.18
N GLY A 89 -7.20 16.35 -12.07
CA GLY A 89 -6.90 17.46 -11.17
C GLY A 89 -5.49 17.37 -10.56
N PHE A 90 -4.97 16.16 -10.34
CA PHE A 90 -3.58 15.95 -9.93
C PHE A 90 -2.56 16.14 -11.06
N LEU A 91 -2.90 15.71 -12.27
CA LEU A 91 -2.04 15.87 -13.44
C LEU A 91 -1.96 17.32 -13.91
N GLU A 92 -3.03 18.09 -13.74
CA GLU A 92 -3.12 19.50 -14.13
C GLU A 92 -1.98 20.31 -13.50
N GLY A 93 -1.18 20.98 -14.34
CA GLY A 93 -0.02 21.77 -13.93
C GLY A 93 1.14 21.00 -13.30
N SER A 94 1.10 19.66 -13.25
CA SER A 94 2.22 18.84 -12.74
C SER A 94 3.30 18.59 -13.80
N GLY A 95 2.95 18.68 -15.08
CA GLY A 95 3.83 18.27 -16.20
C GLY A 95 3.98 16.76 -16.36
N ALA A 96 3.28 15.95 -15.55
CA ALA A 96 3.31 14.50 -15.63
C ALA A 96 2.36 13.96 -16.70
N ASP A 97 2.75 12.86 -17.34
CA ASP A 97 1.93 12.11 -18.29
C ASP A 97 1.14 10.99 -17.63
N PHE A 98 1.70 10.42 -16.57
CA PHE A 98 1.13 9.29 -15.85
C PHE A 98 0.76 9.66 -14.43
N ILE A 99 -0.33 9.08 -13.93
CA ILE A 99 -0.63 9.03 -12.51
C ILE A 99 -0.54 7.58 -12.01
N VAL A 100 0.17 7.38 -10.90
CA VAL A 100 0.30 6.08 -10.24
C VAL A 100 -0.62 6.06 -9.03
N ASP A 101 -1.70 5.28 -9.11
CA ASP A 101 -2.52 4.95 -7.95
C ASP A 101 -2.03 3.66 -7.31
N LYS A 102 -1.40 3.84 -6.15
CA LYS A 102 -1.00 2.76 -5.27
C LYS A 102 -1.92 2.77 -4.07
N SER A 103 -2.73 1.74 -3.95
CA SER A 103 -3.53 1.49 -2.76
C SER A 103 -3.49 -0.02 -2.48
N PRO A 104 -2.85 -0.46 -1.38
CA PRO A 104 -2.83 -1.87 -1.03
C PRO A 104 -4.26 -2.39 -0.90
N ARG A 105 -4.51 -3.64 -1.27
CA ARG A 105 -5.86 -4.26 -1.33
C ARG A 105 -6.74 -3.88 -2.50
N TYR A 106 -6.22 -3.22 -3.53
CA TYR A 106 -6.91 -3.15 -4.83
C TYR A 106 -7.18 -4.53 -5.45
N TYR A 107 -6.53 -5.60 -4.96
CA TYR A 107 -6.93 -6.98 -5.23
C TYR A 107 -8.43 -7.23 -4.94
N TYR A 108 -9.06 -6.45 -4.05
CA TYR A 108 -10.46 -6.61 -3.70
C TYR A 108 -11.44 -6.27 -4.84
N MET A 109 -11.02 -5.48 -5.84
CA MET A 109 -11.91 -4.94 -6.88
C MET A 109 -11.34 -5.02 -8.30
N LEU A 110 -10.51 -6.03 -8.59
CA LEU A 110 -9.80 -6.18 -9.86
C LEU A 110 -10.74 -6.16 -11.08
N GLU A 111 -11.86 -6.89 -11.02
CA GLU A 111 -12.87 -6.93 -12.09
C GLU A 111 -13.45 -5.54 -12.36
N TRP A 112 -13.64 -4.74 -11.30
CA TRP A 112 -14.19 -3.40 -11.42
C TRP A 112 -13.17 -2.42 -11.98
N LEU A 113 -11.90 -2.55 -11.59
CA LEU A 113 -10.83 -1.74 -12.18
C LEU A 113 -10.69 -1.98 -13.69
N ASP A 114 -10.81 -3.23 -14.15
CA ASP A 114 -10.75 -3.55 -15.58
C ASP A 114 -11.94 -2.96 -16.37
N ARG A 115 -13.14 -2.91 -15.76
CA ARG A 115 -14.31 -2.28 -16.38
C ARG A 115 -14.22 -0.75 -16.38
N LEU A 116 -13.69 -0.16 -15.31
CA LEU A 116 -13.52 1.28 -15.24
C LEU A 116 -12.45 1.79 -16.19
N PHE A 117 -11.28 1.13 -16.23
CA PHE A 117 -10.08 1.61 -16.91
C PHE A 117 -9.33 0.49 -17.64
N PRO A 118 -9.89 -0.04 -18.73
CA PRO A 118 -9.33 -1.20 -19.43
C PRO A 118 -7.96 -0.98 -20.09
N GLN A 119 -7.60 0.27 -20.39
CA GLN A 119 -6.30 0.63 -20.96
C GLN A 119 -5.30 1.12 -19.89
N SER A 120 -5.66 1.04 -18.61
CA SER A 120 -4.73 1.36 -17.53
C SER A 120 -3.60 0.32 -17.44
N LYS A 121 -2.38 0.81 -17.21
CA LYS A 121 -1.23 -0.07 -16.95
C LYS A 121 -1.30 -0.62 -15.53
N ARG A 122 -0.83 -1.84 -15.34
CA ARG A 122 -0.82 -2.58 -14.07
C ARG A 122 0.61 -2.98 -13.71
N ILE A 123 1.04 -2.63 -12.51
CA ILE A 123 2.30 -3.10 -11.94
C ILE A 123 1.95 -4.12 -10.87
N HIS A 124 2.34 -5.38 -11.05
CA HIS A 124 2.25 -6.42 -10.04
C HIS A 124 3.50 -6.38 -9.17
N LEU A 125 3.40 -5.85 -7.96
CA LEU A 125 4.53 -5.87 -7.03
C LEU A 125 4.46 -7.12 -6.14
N GLN A 126 5.37 -8.05 -6.41
CA GLN A 126 5.55 -9.32 -5.73
C GLN A 126 6.60 -9.19 -4.62
N ARG A 127 6.41 -9.96 -3.54
CA ARG A 127 7.38 -10.12 -2.45
C ARG A 127 7.26 -11.52 -1.88
N ASN A 128 8.35 -12.07 -1.36
CA ASN A 128 8.32 -13.38 -0.68
C ASN A 128 7.21 -13.41 0.39
N PRO A 129 6.23 -14.35 0.33
CA PRO A 129 5.15 -14.45 1.31
C PRO A 129 5.62 -14.46 2.76
N LEU A 130 6.72 -15.16 3.07
CA LEU A 130 7.31 -15.21 4.42
C LEU A 130 7.84 -13.84 4.87
N ALA A 131 8.42 -13.07 3.96
CA ALA A 131 8.89 -11.72 4.23
C ALA A 131 7.73 -10.74 4.49
N ILE A 132 6.59 -10.92 3.82
CA ILE A 132 5.36 -10.15 4.05
C ILE A 132 4.83 -10.45 5.46
N ALA A 133 4.68 -11.72 5.83
CA ALA A 133 4.22 -12.14 7.16
C ALA A 133 5.13 -11.59 8.27
N ALA A 134 6.45 -11.69 8.11
CA ALA A 134 7.42 -11.12 9.02
C ALA A 134 7.32 -9.59 9.12
N SER A 135 7.06 -8.90 8.00
CA SER A 135 6.90 -7.45 7.97
C SER A 135 5.67 -6.99 8.77
N TYR A 136 4.53 -7.69 8.66
CA TYR A 136 3.36 -7.42 9.51
C TYR A 136 3.72 -7.52 10.99
N LYS A 137 4.38 -8.60 11.40
CA LYS A 137 4.79 -8.81 12.79
C LYS A 137 5.72 -7.71 13.30
N LYS A 138 6.68 -7.27 12.47
CA LYS A 138 7.60 -6.16 12.80
C LYS A 138 6.86 -4.83 12.98
N VAL A 139 6.00 -4.46 12.04
CA VAL A 139 5.27 -3.18 12.07
C VAL A 139 4.29 -3.11 13.23
N ASN A 140 3.51 -4.18 13.44
CA ASN A 140 2.53 -4.24 14.51
C ASN A 140 3.22 -4.12 15.88
N ARG A 141 4.35 -4.81 16.07
CA ARG A 141 5.20 -4.63 17.28
C ARG A 141 5.65 -3.18 17.45
N HIS A 142 5.99 -2.47 16.37
CA HIS A 142 6.40 -1.06 16.41
C HIS A 142 5.25 -0.12 16.75
N THR A 143 4.03 -0.37 16.25
CA THR A 143 2.84 0.46 16.52
C THR A 143 2.17 0.14 17.86
N GLY A 144 2.59 -0.94 18.54
CA GLY A 144 2.02 -1.40 19.80
C GLY A 144 0.75 -2.24 19.65
N GLU A 145 0.36 -2.55 18.41
CA GLU A 145 -0.69 -3.51 18.11
C GLU A 145 -0.06 -4.91 18.08
N GLY A 146 -0.47 -5.84 18.94
CA GLY A 146 0.02 -7.22 18.83
C GLY A 146 -0.34 -7.84 17.48
N PHE A 147 0.51 -8.71 16.94
CA PHE A 147 0.17 -9.54 15.78
C PHE A 147 0.75 -10.93 15.93
N GLU A 148 -0.15 -11.88 16.17
CA GLU A 148 0.15 -13.30 16.24
C GLU A 148 -0.31 -13.93 14.92
N LEU A 149 0.63 -14.44 14.13
CA LEU A 149 0.39 -14.90 12.76
C LEU A 149 -0.63 -16.06 12.73
N ILE A 150 -0.36 -17.11 13.51
CA ILE A 150 -1.18 -18.33 13.56
C ILE A 150 -2.60 -18.00 14.03
N HIS A 151 -2.72 -17.25 15.12
CA HIS A 151 -4.03 -16.83 15.64
C HIS A 151 -4.81 -15.97 14.63
N SER A 152 -4.13 -15.10 13.89
CA SER A 152 -4.78 -14.29 12.85
C SER A 152 -5.31 -15.14 11.72
N LEU A 153 -4.53 -16.11 11.24
CA LEU A 153 -4.91 -17.03 10.17
C LEU A 153 -6.05 -17.99 10.57
N GLN A 154 -6.11 -18.33 11.86
CA GLN A 154 -7.11 -19.24 12.45
C GLN A 154 -8.32 -18.54 13.06
N SER A 155 -8.39 -17.21 12.98
CA SER A 155 -9.42 -16.44 13.66
C SER A 155 -10.84 -16.82 13.21
N PRO A 156 -11.80 -16.96 14.14
CA PRO A 156 -13.20 -17.20 13.78
C PRO A 156 -13.87 -15.94 13.20
N ASN A 157 -13.29 -14.77 13.41
CA ASN A 157 -13.75 -13.49 12.86
C ASN A 157 -12.87 -13.06 11.68
N LEU A 158 -13.41 -12.20 10.81
CA LEU A 158 -12.65 -11.64 9.70
C LEU A 158 -11.40 -10.91 10.22
N ASN A 159 -10.25 -11.32 9.71
CA ASN A 159 -8.99 -10.64 9.94
C ASN A 159 -8.38 -10.26 8.58
N MET A 160 -8.39 -8.96 8.25
CA MET A 160 -7.88 -8.50 6.97
C MET A 160 -6.38 -8.78 6.77
N LYS A 161 -5.57 -8.88 7.83
CA LYS A 161 -4.15 -9.28 7.71
C LYS A 161 -4.03 -10.74 7.29
N ALA A 162 -4.96 -11.61 7.74
CA ALA A 162 -5.03 -12.98 7.25
C ALA A 162 -5.49 -13.06 5.78
N VAL A 163 -6.49 -12.26 5.40
CA VAL A 163 -6.92 -12.12 4.00
C VAL A 163 -5.77 -11.64 3.11
N ASP A 164 -5.04 -10.60 3.53
CA ASP A 164 -3.86 -10.07 2.82
C ASP A 164 -2.83 -11.19 2.59
N LEU A 165 -2.51 -11.96 3.63
CA LEU A 165 -1.48 -12.99 3.62
C LEU A 165 -1.90 -14.30 2.92
N THR A 166 -3.16 -14.43 2.50
CA THR A 166 -3.69 -15.64 1.87
C THR A 166 -4.45 -15.30 0.59
N LEU A 167 -5.74 -15.01 0.70
CA LEU A 167 -6.64 -14.72 -0.40
C LEU A 167 -6.14 -13.59 -1.30
N GLY A 168 -5.59 -12.52 -0.73
CA GLY A 168 -5.05 -11.39 -1.49
C GLY A 168 -3.85 -11.79 -2.37
N LEU A 169 -2.94 -12.60 -1.83
CA LEU A 169 -1.80 -13.14 -2.59
C LEU A 169 -2.25 -14.09 -3.70
N LEU A 170 -3.11 -15.06 -3.37
CA LEU A 170 -3.65 -16.01 -4.34
C LEU A 170 -4.39 -15.28 -5.46
N ARG A 171 -5.22 -14.30 -5.10
CA ARG A 171 -6.01 -13.52 -6.06
C ARG A 171 -5.16 -12.67 -7.00
N LEU A 172 -4.11 -12.03 -6.50
CA LEU A 172 -3.19 -11.29 -7.39
C LEU A 172 -2.40 -12.24 -8.28
N ASN A 173 -1.94 -13.38 -7.73
CA ASN A 173 -1.26 -14.39 -8.52
C ASN A 173 -2.15 -14.93 -9.66
N ASP A 174 -3.43 -15.19 -9.39
CA ASP A 174 -4.38 -15.64 -10.41
C ASP A 174 -4.65 -14.54 -11.45
N TYR A 175 -4.82 -13.29 -11.01
CA TYR A 175 -5.06 -12.16 -11.90
C TYR A 175 -3.95 -11.94 -12.93
N PHE A 176 -2.70 -12.16 -12.52
CA PHE A 176 -1.51 -12.03 -13.37
C PHE A 176 -0.98 -13.37 -13.90
N ALA A 177 -1.76 -14.46 -13.83
CA ALA A 177 -1.30 -15.79 -14.25
C ALA A 177 -0.93 -15.87 -15.75
N GLU A 178 -1.45 -14.96 -16.58
CA GLU A 178 -1.12 -14.84 -17.99
C GLU A 178 -0.44 -13.50 -18.28
N LYS A 179 0.51 -13.50 -19.22
CA LYS A 179 1.17 -12.28 -19.66
C LYS A 179 0.17 -11.34 -20.33
N HIS A 180 0.25 -10.07 -19.99
CA HIS A 180 -0.60 -9.03 -20.55
C HIS A 180 0.24 -7.80 -20.92
N GLU A 181 -0.05 -7.16 -22.05
CA GLU A 181 0.75 -6.04 -22.57
C GLU A 181 0.71 -4.78 -21.68
N HIS A 182 -0.38 -4.63 -20.92
CA HIS A 182 -0.53 -3.60 -19.90
C HIS A 182 -0.12 -4.06 -18.51
N ALA A 183 0.51 -5.23 -18.34
CA ALA A 183 1.01 -5.70 -17.05
C ALA A 183 2.54 -5.73 -17.01
N TYR A 184 3.09 -5.30 -15.88
CA TYR A 184 4.51 -5.41 -15.55
C TYR A 184 4.66 -6.10 -14.20
N GLU A 185 5.44 -7.18 -14.16
CA GLU A 185 5.75 -7.89 -12.91
C GLU A 185 7.06 -7.37 -12.33
N MET A 186 7.00 -6.94 -11.06
CA MET A 186 8.12 -6.38 -10.34
C MET A 186 8.32 -7.15 -9.04
N GLN A 187 9.52 -7.65 -8.80
CA GLN A 187 9.89 -8.29 -7.54
C GLN A 187 10.54 -7.29 -6.60
N TYR A 188 10.06 -7.22 -5.36
CA TYR A 188 10.63 -6.36 -4.33
C TYR A 188 12.13 -6.62 -4.12
N GLU A 189 12.53 -7.89 -4.14
CA GLU A 189 13.92 -8.32 -3.93
C GLU A 189 14.84 -7.83 -5.04
N GLN A 190 14.37 -7.80 -6.29
CA GLN A 190 15.09 -7.22 -7.42
C GLN A 190 15.13 -5.69 -7.31
N LEU A 191 14.00 -5.05 -7.00
CA LEU A 191 13.91 -3.61 -6.79
C LEU A 191 14.91 -3.10 -5.75
N VAL A 192 15.09 -3.80 -4.62
CA VAL A 192 16.07 -3.38 -3.61
C VAL A 192 17.50 -3.85 -3.88
N SER A 193 17.69 -4.72 -4.86
CA SER A 193 19.02 -5.24 -5.22
C SER A 193 19.68 -4.51 -6.37
N SER A 194 18.89 -4.14 -7.36
CA SER A 194 19.31 -3.40 -8.56
C SER A 194 18.25 -2.32 -8.86
N PRO A 195 18.07 -1.32 -7.97
CA PRO A 195 16.98 -0.35 -8.10
C PRO A 195 17.01 0.45 -9.40
N GLN A 196 18.20 0.87 -9.85
CA GLN A 196 18.36 1.57 -11.13
C GLN A 196 17.87 0.70 -12.31
N GLU A 197 18.35 -0.55 -12.40
CA GLU A 197 17.98 -1.48 -13.47
C GLU A 197 16.46 -1.73 -13.51
N GLU A 198 15.85 -1.89 -12.33
CA GLU A 198 14.40 -2.10 -12.23
C GLU A 198 13.61 -0.86 -12.64
N MET A 199 14.08 0.34 -12.27
CA MET A 199 13.47 1.60 -12.69
C MET A 199 13.62 1.84 -14.20
N GLU A 200 14.77 1.51 -14.80
CA GLU A 200 14.97 1.59 -16.26
C GLU A 200 13.97 0.70 -17.02
N LYS A 201 13.80 -0.56 -16.58
CA LYS A 201 12.80 -1.48 -17.15
C LYS A 201 11.38 -0.95 -17.00
N LEU A 202 11.05 -0.41 -15.83
CA LEU A 202 9.73 0.14 -15.55
C LEU A 202 9.43 1.39 -16.39
N CYS A 203 10.40 2.29 -16.55
CA CYS A 203 10.31 3.42 -17.48
C CYS A 203 10.09 2.93 -18.92
N GLY A 204 10.82 1.90 -19.36
CA GLY A 204 10.63 1.28 -20.67
C GLY A 204 9.21 0.72 -20.85
N PHE A 205 8.67 0.03 -19.84
CA PHE A 205 7.28 -0.46 -19.85
C PHE A 205 6.26 0.68 -19.92
N LEU A 206 6.51 1.80 -19.24
CA LEU A 206 5.64 2.99 -19.30
C LEU A 206 5.80 3.77 -20.61
N GLY A 207 6.86 3.53 -21.39
CA GLY A 207 7.16 4.26 -22.63
C GLY A 207 7.77 5.64 -22.38
N ILE A 208 8.46 5.81 -21.25
CA ILE A 208 9.16 7.05 -20.88
C ILE A 208 10.67 6.78 -20.74
N GLY A 209 11.50 7.80 -20.93
CA GLY A 209 12.95 7.69 -20.76
C GLY A 209 13.33 7.71 -19.29
N TYR A 210 14.30 6.88 -18.88
CA TYR A 210 14.84 6.90 -17.51
C TYR A 210 15.49 8.26 -17.18
N GLU A 211 15.25 8.75 -15.96
CA GLU A 211 15.89 9.94 -15.41
C GLU A 211 16.93 9.53 -14.35
N GLN A 212 18.16 10.04 -14.48
CA GLN A 212 19.25 9.62 -13.62
C GLN A 212 18.95 9.89 -12.14
N GLY A 213 19.06 8.85 -11.30
CA GLY A 213 18.96 8.96 -9.85
C GLY A 213 17.53 8.92 -9.30
N ILE A 214 16.51 8.60 -10.11
CA ILE A 214 15.12 8.48 -9.60
C ILE A 214 14.96 7.48 -8.46
N GLU A 215 15.85 6.49 -8.37
CA GLU A 215 15.90 5.53 -7.27
C GLU A 215 16.39 6.13 -5.94
N GLN A 216 17.10 7.27 -5.96
CA GLN A 216 17.69 7.95 -4.80
C GLN A 216 16.66 8.88 -4.13
N TYR A 217 15.57 8.28 -3.61
CA TYR A 217 14.41 9.02 -3.13
C TYR A 217 14.67 9.93 -1.93
N GLY A 218 15.73 9.69 -1.15
CA GLY A 218 16.12 10.54 -0.04
C GLY A 218 16.55 11.95 -0.44
N GLN A 219 17.12 12.12 -1.64
CA GLN A 219 17.62 13.42 -2.11
C GLN A 219 16.49 14.35 -2.57
N PHE A 220 15.40 13.77 -3.06
CA PHE A 220 14.26 14.51 -3.59
C PHE A 220 13.18 14.83 -2.53
N LEU A 221 13.39 14.43 -1.26
CA LEU A 221 12.45 14.65 -0.15
C LEU A 221 12.01 16.11 0.01
N ASP A 222 12.88 17.07 -0.32
CA ASP A 222 12.64 18.50 -0.13
C ASP A 222 12.00 19.21 -1.34
N SER A 223 11.47 18.47 -2.32
CA SER A 223 10.69 19.06 -3.43
C SER A 223 9.22 19.29 -3.06
N ALA A 224 8.52 20.19 -3.75
CA ALA A 224 7.07 20.38 -3.59
C ALA A 224 6.28 19.07 -3.80
N LYS A 225 6.71 18.28 -4.78
CA LYS A 225 6.16 16.97 -5.14
C LYS A 225 6.31 15.93 -4.03
N SER A 226 7.49 15.88 -3.40
CA SER A 226 7.77 14.98 -2.28
C SER A 226 7.09 15.44 -1.00
N ASN A 227 7.05 16.75 -0.75
CA ASN A 227 6.25 17.31 0.33
C ASN A 227 4.77 16.94 0.21
N MET A 228 4.22 16.93 -1.01
CA MET A 228 2.86 16.46 -1.22
C MET A 228 2.75 14.94 -1.02
N PHE A 229 3.72 14.14 -1.45
CA PHE A 229 3.73 12.69 -1.23
C PHE A 229 3.61 12.34 0.26
N TYR A 230 4.44 12.92 1.13
CA TYR A 230 4.44 12.57 2.56
C TYR A 230 3.28 13.19 3.37
N SER A 231 2.38 13.93 2.73
CA SER A 231 1.40 14.82 3.39
C SER A 231 0.37 14.08 4.23
N MET A 232 -0.09 12.95 3.72
CA MET A 232 -1.17 12.18 4.33
C MET A 232 -0.67 11.33 5.50
N GLY A 233 0.64 11.25 5.73
CA GLY A 233 1.30 10.45 6.77
C GLY A 233 0.78 9.00 6.84
N VAL A 234 0.46 8.42 5.69
CA VAL A 234 0.07 7.01 5.53
C VAL A 234 1.13 6.26 4.72
N GLY A 235 1.20 4.94 4.88
CA GLY A 235 2.18 4.08 4.21
C GLY A 235 3.21 3.50 5.17
N ASP A 236 4.38 3.10 4.66
CA ASP A 236 5.39 2.41 5.46
C ASP A 236 6.09 3.37 6.45
N PRO A 237 5.96 3.17 7.79
CA PRO A 237 6.60 4.04 8.78
C PRO A 237 8.13 4.00 8.73
N PHE A 238 8.71 2.97 8.09
CA PHE A 238 10.16 2.81 7.95
C PHE A 238 10.73 3.43 6.66
N LEU A 239 9.90 4.03 5.79
CA LEU A 239 10.39 4.57 4.52
C LEU A 239 11.30 5.78 4.72
N SER A 240 10.93 6.69 5.63
CA SER A 240 11.67 7.92 5.90
C SER A 240 12.96 7.70 6.70
N SER A 241 13.19 6.50 7.25
CA SER A 241 14.44 6.19 7.97
C SER A 241 15.61 5.86 7.05
N HIS A 242 15.39 5.81 5.73
CA HIS A 242 16.40 5.47 4.74
C HIS A 242 16.33 6.45 3.57
N GLN A 243 17.47 6.77 2.98
CA GLN A 243 17.57 7.63 1.79
C GLN A 243 17.58 6.83 0.49
N GLU A 244 17.86 5.52 0.57
CA GLU A 244 18.03 4.62 -0.57
C GLU A 244 17.47 3.24 -0.23
N ALA A 245 17.21 2.44 -1.28
CA ALA A 245 16.78 1.07 -1.10
C ALA A 245 17.86 0.22 -0.41
N HIS A 246 17.42 -0.72 0.44
CA HIS A 246 18.32 -1.59 1.18
C HIS A 246 17.78 -3.02 1.29
N LYS A 247 18.70 -3.98 1.36
CA LYS A 247 18.37 -5.42 1.40
C LYS A 247 18.00 -5.94 2.79
N GLY A 248 18.11 -5.10 3.83
CA GLY A 248 17.94 -5.51 5.24
C GLY A 248 16.59 -6.13 5.59
N SER A 249 15.55 -5.98 4.76
CA SER A 249 14.24 -6.60 4.98
C SER A 249 13.95 -7.84 4.14
N VAL A 250 14.82 -8.21 3.20
CA VAL A 250 14.63 -9.34 2.26
C VAL A 250 14.58 -10.68 3.01
N ASN A 251 15.63 -11.00 3.76
CA ASN A 251 15.75 -12.28 4.48
C ASN A 251 15.38 -12.19 5.97
N ASN A 252 14.80 -11.07 6.40
CA ASN A 252 14.55 -10.83 7.82
C ASN A 252 13.45 -11.71 8.43
N TRP A 253 12.69 -12.43 7.59
CA TRP A 253 11.72 -13.42 8.03
C TRP A 253 12.35 -14.55 8.86
N LYS A 254 13.59 -14.93 8.54
CA LYS A 254 14.39 -15.94 9.28
C LYS A 254 14.64 -15.55 10.74
N ASN A 255 14.62 -14.26 11.05
CA ASN A 255 14.87 -13.73 12.39
C ASN A 255 13.60 -13.34 13.16
N ILE A 256 12.47 -13.20 12.46
CA ILE A 256 11.21 -12.69 13.02
C ILE A 256 10.19 -13.80 13.26
N LEU A 257 10.08 -14.72 12.30
CA LEU A 257 9.18 -15.86 12.39
C LEU A 257 9.88 -17.00 13.12
N ASN A 258 9.12 -17.77 13.89
CA ASN A 258 9.62 -19.02 14.44
C ASN A 258 9.26 -20.21 13.51
N SER A 259 9.86 -21.37 13.76
CA SER A 259 9.66 -22.56 12.93
C SER A 259 8.19 -22.99 12.81
N GLN A 260 7.40 -22.86 13.89
CA GLN A 260 5.97 -23.23 13.86
C GLN A 260 5.15 -22.26 13.00
N GLU A 261 5.48 -20.96 13.06
CA GLU A 261 4.86 -19.93 12.23
C GLU A 261 5.15 -20.15 10.74
N VAL A 262 6.40 -20.46 10.41
CA VAL A 262 6.82 -20.77 9.03
C VAL A 262 6.09 -22.02 8.53
N GLU A 263 6.13 -23.11 9.32
CA GLU A 263 5.48 -24.36 8.94
C GLU A 263 3.98 -24.17 8.71
N MET A 264 3.27 -23.58 9.68
CA MET A 264 1.82 -23.40 9.58
C MET A 264 1.45 -22.49 8.42
N TYR A 265 2.21 -21.42 8.19
CA TYR A 265 1.93 -20.49 7.11
C TYR A 265 2.14 -21.12 5.74
N CYS A 266 3.26 -21.83 5.53
CA CYS A 266 3.55 -22.55 4.29
C CYS A 266 2.49 -23.63 4.00
N ARG A 267 2.02 -24.36 5.02
CA ARG A 267 0.90 -25.31 4.88
C ARG A 267 -0.39 -24.63 4.42
N ILE A 268 -0.70 -23.44 4.94
CA ILE A 268 -1.92 -22.72 4.59
C ILE A 268 -1.89 -22.21 3.15
N VAL A 269 -0.79 -21.60 2.73
CA VAL A 269 -0.72 -20.96 1.40
C VAL A 269 -0.37 -21.93 0.27
N GLY A 270 0.22 -23.08 0.60
CA GLY A 270 0.63 -24.10 -0.38
C GLY A 270 1.94 -23.76 -1.10
N ALA A 271 2.65 -24.80 -1.55
CA ALA A 271 3.93 -24.68 -2.26
C ALA A 271 3.77 -24.03 -3.65
N ASP A 272 2.65 -24.26 -4.35
CA ASP A 272 2.42 -23.72 -5.70
C ASP A 272 2.51 -22.19 -5.74
N LEU A 273 2.04 -21.51 -4.69
CA LEU A 273 2.10 -20.06 -4.63
C LEU A 273 3.56 -19.56 -4.65
N PHE A 274 4.45 -20.21 -3.89
CA PHE A 274 5.87 -19.84 -3.90
C PHE A 274 6.49 -20.09 -5.26
N HIS A 275 6.20 -21.24 -5.89
CA HIS A 275 6.74 -21.56 -7.22
C HIS A 275 6.29 -20.56 -8.29
N ARG A 276 4.99 -20.21 -8.32
CA ARG A 276 4.42 -19.27 -9.30
C ARG A 276 4.95 -17.85 -9.12
N LEU A 277 5.16 -17.42 -7.87
CA LEU A 277 5.75 -16.12 -7.56
C LEU A 277 7.28 -16.08 -7.72
N GLY A 278 7.94 -17.20 -8.03
CA GLY A 278 9.39 -17.27 -8.22
C GLY A 278 10.21 -17.42 -6.92
N TYR A 279 9.59 -17.83 -5.82
CA TYR A 279 10.21 -18.01 -4.50
C TYR A 279 10.48 -19.49 -4.13
N SER A 280 10.81 -20.32 -5.11
CA SER A 280 11.12 -21.76 -4.89
C SER A 280 12.30 -21.96 -3.93
N GLU A 281 13.35 -21.14 -4.04
CA GLU A 281 14.52 -21.23 -3.15
C GLU A 281 14.14 -20.94 -1.69
N GLN A 282 13.31 -19.94 -1.44
CA GLN A 282 12.88 -19.59 -0.09
C GLN A 282 11.91 -20.62 0.49
N LEU A 283 11.13 -21.30 -0.36
CA LEU A 283 10.35 -22.47 0.03
C LEU A 283 11.28 -23.61 0.47
N GLU A 284 12.29 -23.95 -0.32
CA GLU A 284 13.26 -25.00 0.03
C GLU A 284 13.99 -24.69 1.34
N GLU A 285 14.39 -23.44 1.57
CA GLU A 285 14.96 -23.00 2.86
C GLU A 285 13.98 -23.21 4.03
N ALA A 286 12.70 -22.90 3.83
CA ALA A 286 11.66 -23.12 4.84
C ALA A 286 11.44 -24.62 5.13
N GLU A 287 11.46 -25.46 4.10
CA GLU A 287 11.34 -26.92 4.23
C GLU A 287 12.53 -27.53 4.97
N GLN A 288 13.76 -27.06 4.67
CA GLN A 288 14.96 -27.47 5.40
C GLN A 288 14.91 -27.02 6.86
N TRP A 289 14.44 -25.80 7.12
CA TRP A 289 14.37 -25.25 8.47
C TRP A 289 13.32 -25.96 9.33
N THR A 290 12.14 -26.24 8.77
CA THR A 290 11.03 -26.87 9.50
C THR A 290 11.08 -28.39 9.50
N GLY A 291 11.83 -29.00 8.58
CA GLY A 291 11.89 -30.45 8.37
C GLY A 291 10.64 -31.03 7.70
N VAL A 292 9.83 -30.19 7.05
CA VAL A 292 8.54 -30.55 6.45
C VAL A 292 8.55 -30.20 4.97
N ARG A 293 8.06 -31.11 4.11
CA ARG A 293 7.70 -30.79 2.72
C ARG A 293 6.24 -30.37 2.67
N TYR A 294 5.93 -29.28 1.97
CA TYR A 294 4.58 -28.73 1.93
C TYR A 294 3.78 -29.25 0.73
N GLU A 295 2.46 -29.35 0.89
CA GLU A 295 1.58 -29.71 -0.22
C GLU A 295 1.51 -28.59 -1.26
N ALA A 296 1.26 -28.96 -2.52
CA ALA A 296 1.14 -28.01 -3.63
C ALA A 296 0.00 -27.01 -3.40
N SER A 297 -1.19 -27.54 -3.09
CA SER A 297 -2.41 -26.74 -2.93
C SER A 297 -2.50 -26.06 -1.57
N PRO A 298 -3.17 -24.89 -1.47
CA PRO A 298 -3.44 -24.26 -0.19
C PRO A 298 -4.44 -25.07 0.65
N ASP A 299 -4.44 -24.82 1.96
CA ASP A 299 -5.39 -25.39 2.92
C ASP A 299 -6.81 -24.89 2.60
N GLN A 300 -7.60 -25.78 1.98
CA GLN A 300 -8.94 -25.45 1.49
C GLN A 300 -9.90 -25.04 2.60
N ASP A 301 -9.76 -25.59 3.82
CA ASP A 301 -10.65 -25.25 4.93
C ASP A 301 -10.40 -23.80 5.39
N VAL A 302 -9.13 -23.40 5.46
CA VAL A 302 -8.75 -22.01 5.79
C VAL A 302 -9.18 -21.05 4.68
N ILE A 303 -8.94 -21.39 3.41
CA ILE A 303 -9.34 -20.57 2.27
C ILE A 303 -10.85 -20.39 2.19
N HIS A 304 -11.62 -21.46 2.33
CA HIS A 304 -13.09 -21.39 2.35
C HIS A 304 -13.61 -20.56 3.53
N ARG A 305 -13.04 -20.75 4.74
CA ARG A 305 -13.44 -19.97 5.91
C ARG A 305 -13.20 -18.48 5.71
N LEU A 306 -11.99 -18.10 5.28
CA LEU A 306 -11.64 -16.69 5.04
C LEU A 306 -12.49 -16.07 3.93
N THR A 307 -12.77 -16.83 2.86
CA THR A 307 -13.62 -16.38 1.77
C THR A 307 -15.04 -16.11 2.26
N ARG A 308 -15.62 -17.04 3.04
CA ARG A 308 -16.93 -16.85 3.65
C ARG A 308 -16.96 -15.63 4.57
N GLN A 309 -15.99 -15.50 5.47
CA GLN A 309 -15.88 -14.36 6.39
C GLN A 309 -15.79 -13.03 5.63
N LEU A 310 -15.02 -12.97 4.55
CA LEU A 310 -14.88 -11.78 3.73
C LEU A 310 -16.19 -11.44 3.01
N SER A 311 -16.83 -12.42 2.37
CA SER A 311 -18.10 -12.21 1.67
C SER A 311 -19.23 -11.82 2.63
N GLU A 312 -19.35 -12.44 3.80
CA GLU A 312 -20.35 -12.08 4.81
C GLU A 312 -20.16 -10.65 5.34
N ALA A 313 -18.91 -10.25 5.60
CA ALA A 313 -18.63 -8.93 6.15
C ALA A 313 -18.78 -7.79 5.12
N THR A 314 -18.58 -8.08 3.84
CA THR A 314 -18.41 -7.03 2.82
C THR A 314 -19.40 -7.09 1.67
N GLY A 315 -20.16 -8.19 1.54
CA GLY A 315 -21.01 -8.49 0.39
C GLY A 315 -20.23 -8.73 -0.91
N CYS A 316 -18.91 -8.85 -0.86
CA CYS A 316 -18.08 -9.02 -2.04
C CYS A 316 -18.08 -10.47 -2.51
N HIS A 317 -18.33 -10.64 -3.80
CA HIS A 317 -18.24 -11.92 -4.50
C HIS A 317 -17.28 -11.75 -5.67
N TRP A 318 -16.20 -12.51 -5.61
CA TRP A 318 -15.16 -12.53 -6.61
C TRP A 318 -15.46 -13.55 -7.69
N GLN A 319 -15.11 -13.23 -8.94
CA GLN A 319 -15.10 -14.26 -9.97
C GLN A 319 -13.90 -15.19 -9.70
N GLU A 320 -14.17 -16.50 -9.63
CA GLU A 320 -13.14 -17.51 -9.42
C GLU A 320 -12.18 -17.56 -10.61
N GLY A 321 -10.88 -17.59 -10.33
CA GLY A 321 -9.84 -17.62 -11.36
C GLY A 321 -9.84 -16.40 -12.29
N TYR A 322 -10.36 -15.25 -11.84
CA TYR A 322 -10.39 -14.03 -12.64
C TYR A 322 -8.98 -13.59 -13.05
N ARG A 323 -8.80 -13.35 -14.35
CA ARG A 323 -7.54 -12.91 -14.97
C ARG A 323 -7.72 -11.52 -15.57
N ILE A 324 -6.63 -10.77 -15.68
CA ILE A 324 -6.63 -9.52 -16.46
C ILE A 324 -7.12 -9.81 -17.89
N LYS A 325 -8.10 -9.03 -18.36
CA LYS A 325 -8.70 -9.25 -19.67
C LYS A 325 -7.88 -8.61 -20.78
N PRO A 326 -7.69 -9.29 -21.94
CA PRO A 326 -7.14 -8.67 -23.13
C PRO A 326 -7.98 -7.47 -23.59
N ILE A 327 -7.32 -6.50 -24.20
CA ILE A 327 -7.88 -5.22 -24.65
C ILE A 327 -9.14 -5.38 -25.52
N ASP A 328 -9.22 -6.43 -26.33
CA ASP A 328 -10.25 -6.59 -27.35
C ASP A 328 -11.65 -6.99 -26.81
N VAL A 329 -11.77 -7.33 -25.53
CA VAL A 329 -13.02 -7.94 -24.98
C VAL A 329 -14.08 -6.91 -24.55
N ILE A 330 -13.80 -5.60 -24.57
CA ILE A 330 -14.76 -4.57 -24.13
C ILE A 330 -15.42 -3.82 -25.31
N GLY A 331 -15.03 -4.11 -26.55
CA GLY A 331 -15.56 -3.44 -27.74
C GLY A 331 -16.53 -4.30 -28.53
N ASN A 332 -17.76 -4.53 -28.07
CA ASN A 332 -18.88 -4.87 -28.97
C ASN A 332 -20.24 -4.86 -28.26
N GLU A 333 -20.75 -3.68 -27.88
CA GLU A 333 -22.18 -3.35 -28.01
C GLU A 333 -22.33 -1.82 -28.05
N HIS A 334 -22.18 -1.19 -29.23
CA HIS A 334 -23.12 -0.19 -29.77
C HIS A 334 -22.60 0.38 -31.12
N PRO A 335 -23.44 0.42 -32.17
CA PRO A 335 -23.05 0.94 -33.47
C PRO A 335 -23.32 2.44 -33.60
N GLY A 336 -22.35 3.16 -34.16
CA GLY A 336 -22.56 4.39 -34.92
C GLY A 336 -22.27 5.70 -34.18
N ASN A 337 -21.14 6.33 -34.50
CA ASN A 337 -21.19 7.42 -35.47
C ASN A 337 -19.81 7.75 -36.04
N ARG A 338 -19.85 8.34 -37.24
CA ARG A 338 -18.77 8.51 -38.22
C ARG A 338 -17.62 9.42 -37.77
N ASN A 339 -16.46 9.09 -38.35
CA ASN A 339 -15.29 9.93 -38.57
C ASN A 339 -15.59 11.43 -38.69
N ASP A 340 -14.91 12.23 -37.88
CA ASP A 340 -14.32 13.47 -38.36
C ASP A 340 -12.95 13.66 -37.68
N ARG A 341 -11.89 13.64 -38.50
CA ARG A 341 -10.51 13.93 -38.07
C ARG A 341 -10.27 15.40 -38.33
N THR A 342 -10.47 16.24 -37.32
CA THR A 342 -9.87 17.58 -37.28
C THR A 342 -8.53 17.50 -36.57
N THR A 343 -7.47 17.79 -37.32
CA THR A 343 -6.13 18.07 -36.83
C THR A 343 -6.17 19.24 -35.85
N ILE A 344 -5.86 18.99 -34.58
CA ILE A 344 -5.67 20.02 -33.56
C ILE A 344 -4.17 20.33 -33.50
N GLU A 345 -3.81 21.56 -33.85
CA GLU A 345 -2.47 22.13 -33.64
C GLU A 345 -2.18 22.27 -32.13
N PRO A 346 -0.91 22.21 -31.69
CA PRO A 346 -0.57 22.27 -30.27
C PRO A 346 -0.86 23.67 -29.69
N GLU A 347 -1.87 23.76 -28.83
CA GLU A 347 -2.19 24.98 -28.06
C GLU A 347 -1.03 25.35 -27.12
N VAL A 348 -0.65 26.63 -27.16
CA VAL A 348 0.29 27.26 -26.23
C VAL A 348 -0.33 27.24 -24.82
N PRO A 349 0.40 26.85 -23.75
CA PRO A 349 -0.18 26.72 -22.42
C PRO A 349 -0.73 28.05 -21.91
N ASP A 350 -2.01 28.09 -21.53
CA ASP A 350 -2.63 29.25 -20.90
C ASP A 350 -1.97 29.51 -19.53
N PRO A 351 -1.29 30.66 -19.34
CA PRO A 351 -0.62 30.99 -18.08
C PRO A 351 -1.58 31.08 -16.89
N THR A 352 -2.88 31.29 -17.13
CA THR A 352 -3.93 31.36 -16.10
C THR A 352 -4.24 29.98 -15.53
N LEU A 353 -4.36 28.97 -16.40
CA LEU A 353 -4.53 27.56 -16.01
C LEU A 353 -3.32 27.02 -15.25
N ALA A 354 -2.10 27.37 -15.70
CA ALA A 354 -0.87 27.01 -14.99
C ALA A 354 -0.80 27.65 -13.59
N ALA A 355 -1.22 28.90 -13.45
CA ALA A 355 -1.29 29.58 -12.15
C ALA A 355 -2.34 28.95 -11.22
N LEU A 356 -3.53 28.62 -11.73
CA LEU A 356 -4.59 27.95 -10.96
C LEU A 356 -4.19 26.55 -10.49
N ALA A 357 -3.51 25.78 -11.34
CA ALA A 357 -2.98 24.48 -10.97
C ALA A 357 -1.90 24.59 -9.88
N THR A 358 -1.00 25.57 -10.00
CA THR A 358 0.00 25.88 -8.97
C THR A 358 -0.66 26.26 -7.65
N ILE A 359 -1.73 27.07 -7.68
CA ILE A 359 -2.50 27.45 -6.48
C ILE A 359 -3.12 26.21 -5.84
N ARG A 360 -3.76 25.32 -6.61
CA ARG A 360 -4.33 24.06 -6.09
C ARG A 360 -3.28 23.16 -5.45
N GLN A 361 -2.11 23.04 -6.08
CA GLN A 361 -0.98 22.28 -5.52
C GLN A 361 -0.47 22.89 -4.21
N LEU A 362 -0.36 24.22 -4.14
CA LEU A 362 0.04 24.94 -2.94
C LEU A 362 -1.02 24.81 -1.82
N GLU A 363 -2.31 24.89 -2.14
CA GLU A 363 -3.39 24.67 -1.17
C GLU A 363 -3.39 23.23 -0.62
N ALA A 364 -3.17 22.24 -1.49
CA ALA A 364 -3.02 20.85 -1.08
C ALA A 364 -1.78 20.67 -0.18
N ALA A 365 -0.64 21.27 -0.55
CA ALA A 365 0.58 21.28 0.25
C ALA A 365 0.42 22.03 1.59
N LEU A 366 -0.40 23.07 1.64
CA LEU A 366 -0.72 23.81 2.86
C LEU A 366 -1.58 22.95 3.81
N ARG A 367 -2.69 22.39 3.32
CA ARG A 367 -3.55 21.48 4.10
C ARG A 367 -2.77 20.27 4.63
N ALA A 368 -1.86 19.76 3.79
CA ALA A 368 -0.91 18.73 4.15
C ALA A 368 0.00 19.12 5.31
N ALA A 369 0.60 20.31 5.25
CA ALA A 369 1.47 20.83 6.29
C ALA A 369 0.72 21.06 7.60
N ASP A 370 -0.49 21.61 7.54
CA ASP A 370 -1.37 21.80 8.71
C ASP A 370 -1.71 20.46 9.39
N ASN A 371 -2.10 19.45 8.59
CA ASN A 371 -2.38 18.12 9.10
C ASN A 371 -1.14 17.46 9.75
N ARG A 372 0.07 17.67 9.19
CA ARG A 372 1.31 17.19 9.80
C ARG A 372 1.59 17.87 11.13
N LEU A 373 1.39 19.19 11.22
CA LEU A 373 1.55 19.94 12.47
C LEU A 373 0.60 19.39 13.53
N GLU A 374 -0.68 19.20 13.19
CA GLU A 374 -1.68 18.66 14.12
C GLU A 374 -1.31 17.26 14.63
N ARG A 375 -0.84 16.38 13.75
CA ARG A 375 -0.33 15.05 14.15
C ARG A 375 0.89 15.13 15.05
N GLY A 376 1.83 16.02 14.72
CA GLY A 376 3.01 16.28 15.56
C GLY A 376 2.63 16.77 16.97
N TYR A 377 1.61 17.62 17.08
CA TYR A 377 1.06 18.04 18.37
C TYR A 377 0.43 16.86 19.13
N ASN A 378 -0.39 16.04 18.46
CA ASN A 378 -1.03 14.87 19.08
C ASN A 378 0.00 13.82 19.54
N GLU A 379 1.05 13.59 18.75
CA GLU A 379 2.12 12.66 19.09
C GLU A 379 2.98 13.18 20.24
N ARG A 380 3.28 14.49 20.27
CA ARG A 380 3.94 15.14 21.41
C ARG A 380 3.13 14.99 22.70
N GLU A 381 1.81 15.16 22.64
CA GLU A 381 0.94 14.94 23.82
C GLU A 381 0.93 13.47 24.25
N ARG A 382 0.87 12.52 23.30
CA ARG A 382 0.97 11.09 23.60
C ARG A 382 2.31 10.74 24.27
N LEU A 383 3.42 11.28 23.76
CA LEU A 383 4.76 11.09 24.33
C LEU A 383 4.87 11.72 25.72
N LYS A 384 4.27 12.88 25.97
CA LYS A 384 4.18 13.47 27.32
C LYS A 384 3.44 12.56 28.29
N VAL A 385 2.29 12.00 27.87
CA VAL A 385 1.51 11.05 28.69
C VAL A 385 2.32 9.79 28.98
N GLN A 386 3.02 9.24 27.99
CA GLN A 386 3.90 8.08 28.17
C GLN A 386 5.07 8.38 29.11
N LEU A 387 5.70 9.55 28.99
CA LEU A 387 6.79 9.99 29.85
C LEU A 387 6.31 10.20 31.29
N ALA A 388 5.12 10.79 31.49
CA ALA A 388 4.50 10.90 32.80
C ALA A 388 4.19 9.53 33.42
N SER A 389 3.70 8.58 32.63
CA SER A 389 3.47 7.20 33.06
C SER A 389 4.77 6.47 33.41
N ALA A 390 5.82 6.63 32.60
CA ALA A 390 7.15 6.07 32.86
C ALA A 390 7.77 6.66 34.13
N HIS A 391 7.68 7.98 34.32
CA HIS A 391 8.11 8.65 35.56
C HIS A 391 7.32 8.15 36.78
N SER A 392 6.01 7.96 36.67
CA SER A 392 5.19 7.40 37.75
C SER A 392 5.60 5.97 38.11
N LYS A 393 5.89 5.12 37.10
CA LYS A 393 6.44 3.77 37.30
C LYS A 393 7.82 3.79 37.98
N ILE A 394 8.72 4.67 37.54
CA ILE A 394 10.05 4.84 38.15
C ILE A 394 9.93 5.33 39.60
N GLN A 395 9.01 6.26 39.90
CA GLN A 395 8.76 6.73 41.26
C GLN A 395 8.19 5.64 42.16
N ARG A 396 7.27 4.81 41.65
CA ARG A 396 6.77 3.62 42.37
C ARG A 396 7.90 2.62 42.68
N ILE A 397 8.77 2.34 41.71
CA ILE A 397 9.93 1.46 41.92
C ILE A 397 10.88 2.07 42.97
N LYS A 398 11.15 3.39 42.91
CA LYS A 398 11.95 4.08 43.93
C LYS A 398 11.33 4.03 45.32
N SER A 399 10.00 4.08 45.44
CA SER A 399 9.30 3.96 46.73
C SER A 399 9.31 2.55 47.33
N TRP A 400 9.62 1.52 46.54
CA TRP A 400 9.73 0.12 46.98
C TRP A 400 11.15 -0.27 47.41
N ILE A 401 12.15 0.60 47.20
CA ILE A 401 13.53 0.35 47.62
C ILE A 401 13.75 1.02 48.99
N PRO A 402 13.87 0.27 50.09
CA PRO A 402 13.84 0.82 51.46
C PRO A 402 15.07 1.66 51.86
N PHE A 403 16.00 1.92 50.94
CA PHE A 403 17.24 2.68 51.21
C PHE A 403 17.56 3.77 50.16
N GLY A 404 16.60 4.17 49.33
CA GLY A 404 16.84 5.14 48.24
C GLY A 404 17.40 6.50 48.68
N HIS A 405 17.01 6.99 49.87
CA HIS A 405 17.51 8.26 50.41
C HIS A 405 18.93 8.17 51.00
N GLN A 406 19.38 7.00 51.48
CA GLN A 406 20.70 6.84 52.07
C GLN A 406 21.83 6.70 51.03
N ILE A 407 21.52 6.21 49.83
CA ILE A 407 22.52 6.06 48.75
C ILE A 407 22.94 7.44 48.20
N SER A 408 22.04 8.42 48.18
CA SER A 408 22.39 9.79 47.76
C SER A 408 23.34 10.50 48.74
N ALA A 409 23.19 10.23 50.05
CA ALA A 409 24.06 10.77 51.09
C ALA A 409 25.46 10.11 51.09
N TRP A 410 25.55 8.81 50.74
CA TRP A 410 26.82 8.11 50.57
C TRP A 410 27.60 8.56 49.33
N ALA A 411 26.91 8.93 48.25
CA ALA A 411 27.55 9.45 47.04
C ALA A 411 28.10 10.88 47.19
N SER A 412 27.47 11.72 48.02
CA SER A 412 27.95 13.07 48.31
C SER A 412 29.14 13.08 49.30
N GLN A 413 29.19 12.17 50.28
CA GLN A 413 30.35 12.03 51.17
C GLN A 413 31.60 11.45 50.48
N ARG A 414 31.47 10.64 49.42
CA ARG A 414 32.61 10.13 48.66
C ARG A 414 33.25 11.15 47.71
N LYS A 415 32.55 12.22 47.33
CA LYS A 415 33.12 13.32 46.53
C LYS A 415 33.97 14.30 47.34
N ILE A 416 33.81 14.35 48.66
CA ILE A 416 34.58 15.25 49.53
C ILE A 416 35.95 14.66 49.92
N LEU A 417 36.16 13.35 49.76
CA LEU A 417 37.42 12.67 50.15
C LEU A 417 38.42 12.41 49.00
N ARG A 418 38.17 12.93 47.78
CA ARG A 418 39.09 12.78 46.63
C ARG A 418 39.48 14.10 45.95
N GLY A 419 39.34 15.23 46.64
CA GLY A 419 39.85 16.53 46.21
C GLY A 419 40.77 17.13 47.26
N GLY A 420 42.00 16.63 47.37
CA GLY A 420 42.94 17.14 48.37
C GLY A 420 44.33 16.53 48.32
N LYS A 421 45.21 17.21 47.58
CA LYS A 421 46.68 17.27 47.67
C LYS A 421 47.55 16.27 46.89
N SER A 422 48.41 16.93 46.11
CA SER A 422 49.66 16.59 45.42
C SER A 422 49.59 15.77 44.15
#